data_AF-A0A3G2I8C3-F1
#
_entry.id   AF-A0A3G2I8C3-F1
#
_cell.length_a   1.000
_cell.length_b   1.000
_cell.length_c   1.000
_cell.angle_alpha   90.00
_cell.angle_beta   90.00
_cell.angle_gamma   90.00
#
_symmetry.space_group_name_H-M   'P 1'
#
loop_
_entity.id
_entity.type
_entity.pdbx_description
1 polymer ?
#
loop_
_entity_poly.entity_id
_entity_poly.type
_entity_poly.pdbx_seq_one_letter_code
_entity_poly.pdbx_strand_id
1 'polypeptide(L)'
;MFIRKARHNQICEELRNHIIMQDWKFERFDLSYDGGGGPYKRILECREVAQSVTALPDDERRVVLHRLAYIDAWLNRLIPLMTEGMKPRDKEAWDRALSDIPAERVYGDAWHYCQVATGGESA
;
A
#
# COMPACT_ATOMS: atom_id res chain seq x y z
N MET A 1 -32.90 33.07 15.23
CA MET A 1 -32.03 32.50 14.16
C MET A 1 -31.07 31.46 14.76
N PHE A 2 -31.59 30.32 15.23
CA PHE A 2 -30.80 29.28 15.93
C PHE A 2 -30.50 28.03 15.08
N ILE A 3 -31.18 27.88 13.95
CA ILE A 3 -31.08 26.72 13.05
C ILE A 3 -29.68 26.59 12.41
N ARG A 4 -28.98 27.71 12.20
CA ARG A 4 -27.60 27.71 11.64
C ARG A 4 -26.57 27.13 12.62
N LYS A 5 -26.71 27.39 13.93
CA LYS A 5 -25.77 26.91 14.94
C LYS A 5 -25.96 25.42 15.22
N ALA A 6 -27.22 24.96 15.29
CA ALA A 6 -27.53 23.55 15.43
C ALA A 6 -27.01 22.72 14.23
N ARG A 7 -27.25 23.19 13.01
CA ARG A 7 -26.75 22.54 11.79
C ARG A 7 -25.22 22.54 11.69
N HIS A 8 -24.57 23.63 12.10
CA HIS A 8 -23.11 23.71 12.14
C HIS A 8 -22.53 22.70 13.14
N ASN A 9 -23.10 22.64 14.36
CA ASN A 9 -22.65 21.70 15.38
C ASN A 9 -22.80 20.24 14.92
N GLN A 10 -23.92 19.92 14.25
CA GLN A 10 -24.15 18.58 13.69
C GLN A 10 -23.09 18.20 12.65
N ILE A 11 -22.76 19.09 11.71
CA ILE A 11 -21.71 18.86 10.71
C ILE A 11 -20.35 18.66 11.38
N CYS A 12 -20.03 19.48 12.39
CA CYS A 12 -18.78 19.34 13.14
C CYS A 12 -18.68 18.01 13.90
N GLU A 13 -19.80 17.49 14.40
CA GLU A 13 -19.87 16.21 15.09
C GLU A 13 -19.74 15.02 14.12
N GLU A 14 -20.40 15.10 12.95
CA GLU A 14 -20.26 14.12 11.87
C GLU A 14 -18.81 14.03 11.36
N LEU A 15 -18.16 15.17 11.14
CA LEU A 15 -16.75 15.22 10.73
C LEU A 15 -15.83 14.65 11.80
N ARG A 16 -16.07 14.96 13.08
CA ARG A 16 -15.26 14.45 14.19
C ARG A 16 -15.39 12.94 14.31
N ASN A 17 -16.61 12.41 14.19
CA ASN A 17 -16.85 10.97 14.18
C ASN A 17 -16.21 10.31 12.96
N HIS A 18 -16.23 10.96 11.80
CA HIS A 18 -15.55 10.46 10.61
C HIS A 18 -14.04 10.36 10.81
N ILE A 19 -13.42 11.40 11.39
CA ILE A 19 -11.99 11.43 11.71
C ILE A 19 -11.65 10.32 12.71
N ILE A 20 -12.38 10.21 13.82
CA ILE A 20 -12.17 9.16 14.83
C ILE A 20 -12.31 7.76 14.21
N MET A 21 -13.30 7.55 13.34
CA MET A 21 -13.49 6.27 12.65
C MET A 21 -12.38 5.97 11.64
N GLN A 22 -11.80 6.98 11.00
CA GLN A 22 -10.63 6.80 10.14
C GLN A 22 -9.39 6.48 10.97
N ASP A 23 -9.16 7.22 12.04
CA ASP A 23 -8.05 7.01 12.97
C ASP A 23 -8.07 5.59 13.56
N TRP A 24 -9.24 5.13 14.01
CA TRP A 24 -9.44 3.74 14.47
C TRP A 24 -9.20 2.70 13.39
N LYS A 25 -9.52 3.00 12.12
CA LYS A 25 -9.22 2.10 11.01
C LYS A 25 -7.72 2.05 10.73
N PHE A 26 -7.02 3.18 10.87
CA PHE A 26 -5.56 3.24 10.76
C PHE A 26 -4.88 2.50 11.91
N GLU A 27 -5.29 2.72 13.16
CA GLU A 27 -4.76 1.98 14.32
C GLU A 27 -4.99 0.47 14.19
N ARG A 28 -6.19 0.03 13.75
CA ARG A 28 -6.45 -1.39 13.47
C ARG A 28 -5.62 -1.93 12.32
N PHE A 29 -5.33 -1.07 11.33
CA PHE A 29 -4.47 -1.42 10.22
C PHE A 29 -3.05 -1.62 10.74
N ASP A 30 -2.48 -0.68 11.50
CA ASP A 30 -1.16 -0.79 12.14
C ASP A 30 -1.02 -2.06 13.00
N LEU A 31 -2.01 -2.35 13.85
CA LEU A 31 -2.04 -3.56 14.68
C LEU A 31 -2.07 -4.87 13.86
N SER A 32 -2.58 -4.85 12.63
CA SER A 32 -2.58 -6.02 11.75
C SER A 32 -1.19 -6.35 11.19
N TYR A 33 -0.20 -5.47 11.39
CA TYR A 33 1.16 -5.59 10.87
C TYR A 33 2.25 -5.72 11.94
N ASP A 34 1.87 -5.69 13.22
CA ASP A 34 2.74 -5.50 14.40
C ASP A 34 3.69 -6.66 14.77
N GLY A 35 3.98 -7.59 13.86
CA GLY A 35 4.82 -8.75 14.24
C GLY A 35 5.57 -9.50 13.14
N GLY A 36 5.58 -9.03 11.89
CA GLY A 36 6.07 -9.89 10.81
C GLY A 36 6.63 -9.21 9.57
N GLY A 37 7.00 -7.92 9.63
CA GLY A 37 7.53 -7.22 8.46
C GLY A 37 6.51 -6.46 7.62
N GLY A 38 5.27 -6.32 8.10
CA GLY A 38 4.38 -5.29 7.58
C GLY A 38 4.02 -5.42 6.08
N PRO A 39 3.76 -4.28 5.42
CA PRO A 39 3.65 -4.20 3.97
C PRO A 39 4.89 -4.73 3.23
N TYR A 40 6.10 -4.57 3.78
CA TYR A 40 7.34 -5.06 3.15
C TYR A 40 7.29 -6.56 2.90
N LYS A 41 6.90 -7.35 3.90
CA LYS A 41 6.76 -8.80 3.74
C LYS A 41 5.71 -9.15 2.70
N ARG A 42 4.57 -8.46 2.67
CA ARG A 42 3.51 -8.72 1.68
C ARG A 42 3.94 -8.37 0.26
N ILE A 43 4.74 -7.32 0.10
CA ILE A 43 5.36 -6.98 -1.18
C ILE A 43 6.31 -8.09 -1.62
N LEU A 44 7.19 -8.56 -0.73
CA LEU A 44 8.11 -9.67 -1.03
C LEU A 44 7.35 -10.93 -1.43
N GLU A 45 6.29 -11.29 -0.69
CA GLU A 45 5.41 -12.43 -1.04
C GLU A 45 4.77 -12.24 -2.43
N CYS A 46 4.31 -11.04 -2.79
CA CYS A 46 3.79 -10.78 -4.13
C CYS A 46 4.84 -11.02 -5.22
N ARG A 47 6.08 -10.59 -4.96
CA ARG A 47 7.19 -10.74 -5.91
C ARG A 47 7.64 -12.18 -6.05
N GLU A 48 7.71 -12.92 -4.95
CA GLU A 48 7.99 -14.36 -4.95
C GLU A 48 6.94 -15.15 -5.73
N VAL A 49 5.65 -14.85 -5.50
CA VAL A 49 4.56 -15.46 -6.27
C VAL A 49 4.70 -15.12 -7.76
N ALA A 50 4.96 -13.86 -8.10
CA ALA A 50 5.15 -13.45 -9.49
C ALA A 50 6.33 -14.14 -10.20
N GLN A 51 7.41 -14.46 -9.48
CA GLN A 51 8.50 -15.26 -10.02
C GLN A 51 8.11 -16.73 -10.22
N SER A 52 7.19 -17.26 -9.41
CA SER A 52 6.77 -18.67 -9.47
C SER A 52 5.73 -18.99 -10.56
N VAL A 53 5.02 -17.98 -11.09
CA VAL A 53 3.94 -18.19 -12.08
C VAL A 53 4.43 -18.41 -13.51
N THR A 54 5.71 -18.76 -13.70
CA THR A 54 6.30 -19.01 -15.02
C THR A 54 5.63 -20.16 -15.77
N ALA A 55 5.08 -21.14 -15.04
CA ALA A 55 4.41 -22.32 -15.60
C ALA A 55 2.97 -22.06 -16.09
N LEU A 56 2.40 -20.87 -15.82
CA LEU A 56 1.05 -20.52 -16.29
C LEU A 56 1.05 -20.18 -17.79
N PRO A 57 -0.07 -20.45 -18.50
CA PRO A 57 -0.29 -19.93 -19.85
C PRO A 57 -0.11 -18.40 -19.91
N ASP A 58 0.37 -17.88 -21.04
CA ASP A 58 0.77 -16.46 -21.16
C ASP A 58 -0.34 -15.47 -20.78
N ASP A 59 -1.58 -15.71 -21.19
CA ASP A 59 -2.72 -14.83 -20.89
C ASP A 59 -3.06 -14.83 -19.38
N GLU A 60 -3.08 -16.01 -18.75
CA GLU A 60 -3.31 -16.15 -17.32
C GLU A 60 -2.18 -15.54 -16.50
N ARG A 61 -0.93 -15.82 -16.90
CA ARG A 61 0.28 -15.26 -16.29
C ARG A 61 0.23 -13.74 -16.32
N ARG A 62 -0.10 -13.14 -17.47
CA ARG A 62 -0.21 -11.68 -17.62
C ARG A 62 -1.24 -11.09 -16.65
N VAL A 63 -2.44 -11.67 -16.56
CA VAL A 63 -3.48 -11.19 -15.62
C VAL A 63 -3.01 -11.25 -14.17
N VAL A 64 -2.36 -12.35 -13.77
CA VAL A 64 -1.83 -12.51 -12.41
C VAL A 64 -0.73 -11.48 -12.13
N LEU A 65 0.21 -11.28 -13.05
CA LEU A 65 1.29 -10.30 -12.91
C LEU A 65 0.75 -8.87 -12.77
N HIS A 66 -0.27 -8.48 -13.55
CA HIS A 66 -0.91 -7.16 -13.39
C HIS A 66 -1.58 -6.98 -12.03
N ARG A 67 -2.26 -8.01 -11.51
CA ARG A 67 -2.90 -7.94 -10.18
C ARG A 67 -1.87 -7.82 -9.07
N LEU A 68 -0.79 -8.61 -9.13
CA LEU A 68 0.29 -8.56 -8.15
C LEU A 68 1.04 -7.24 -8.21
N ALA A 69 1.35 -6.73 -9.41
CA ALA A 69 1.96 -5.42 -9.61
C ALA A 69 1.10 -4.29 -9.00
N TYR A 70 -0.23 -4.36 -9.17
CA TYR A 70 -1.15 -3.40 -8.55
C TYR A 70 -1.11 -3.44 -7.02
N ILE A 71 -1.14 -4.65 -6.43
CA ILE A 71 -1.08 -4.82 -4.97
C ILE A 71 0.26 -4.34 -4.43
N ASP A 72 1.37 -4.71 -5.06
CA ASP A 72 2.73 -4.27 -4.71
C ASP A 72 2.82 -2.74 -4.73
N ALA A 73 2.36 -2.10 -5.81
CA ALA A 73 2.36 -0.65 -5.93
C ALA A 73 1.48 0.02 -4.86
N TRP A 74 0.31 -0.54 -4.54
CA TRP A 74 -0.55 -0.02 -3.48
C TRP A 74 0.09 -0.14 -2.10
N LEU A 75 0.72 -1.28 -1.79
CA LEU A 75 1.42 -1.50 -0.53
C LEU A 75 2.64 -0.59 -0.36
N ASN A 76 3.40 -0.32 -1.43
CA ASN A 76 4.51 0.63 -1.37
C ASN A 76 4.06 2.03 -0.94
N ARG A 77 2.84 2.46 -1.27
CA ARG A 77 2.29 3.76 -0.85
C ARG A 77 2.01 3.83 0.65
N LEU A 78 1.86 2.68 1.30
CA LEU A 78 1.57 2.60 2.73
C LEU A 78 2.86 2.54 3.56
N ILE A 79 4.00 2.20 2.94
CA ILE A 79 5.30 2.13 3.64
C ILE A 79 5.62 3.42 4.42
N PRO A 80 5.51 4.64 3.85
CA PRO A 80 5.84 5.86 4.60
C PRO A 80 5.02 6.01 5.88
N LEU A 81 3.70 5.81 5.80
CA LEU A 81 2.76 5.93 6.92
C LEU A 81 3.08 4.92 8.04
N MET A 82 3.48 3.71 7.67
CA MET A 82 3.67 2.61 8.63
C MET A 82 5.11 2.48 9.13
N THR A 83 6.05 3.22 8.55
CA THR A 83 7.45 3.25 9.01
C THR A 83 7.74 4.32 10.05
N GLU A 84 6.77 5.18 10.38
CA GLU A 84 6.94 6.25 11.36
C GLU A 84 7.35 5.72 12.75
N GLY A 85 6.88 4.55 13.14
CA GLY A 85 7.24 3.87 14.40
C GLY A 85 8.34 2.81 14.29
N MET A 86 8.86 2.53 13.08
CA MET A 86 9.81 1.44 12.86
C MET A 86 11.24 1.87 13.23
N LYS A 87 12.01 0.99 13.87
CA LYS A 87 13.42 1.27 14.13
C LYS A 87 14.18 1.43 12.81
N PRO A 88 15.08 2.42 12.68
CA PRO A 88 15.81 2.68 11.43
C PRO A 88 16.51 1.44 10.84
N ARG A 89 17.12 0.61 11.69
CA ARG A 89 17.81 -0.63 11.26
C ARG A 89 16.86 -1.67 10.67
N ASP A 90 15.66 -1.80 11.22
CA ASP A 90 14.66 -2.75 10.73
C ASP A 90 14.13 -2.27 9.37
N LYS A 91 13.87 -0.97 9.24
CA LYS A 91 13.51 -0.33 7.99
C LYS A 91 14.57 -0.57 6.90
N GLU A 92 15.84 -0.28 7.20
CA GLU A 92 16.95 -0.51 6.26
C GLU A 92 17.08 -1.97 5.80
N ALA A 93 16.82 -2.93 6.70
CA ALA A 93 16.84 -4.35 6.36
C ALA A 93 15.72 -4.71 5.36
N TRP A 94 14.52 -4.16 5.57
CA TRP A 94 13.40 -4.37 4.66
C TRP A 94 13.56 -3.65 3.32
N ASP A 95 14.05 -2.41 3.33
CA ASP A 95 14.37 -1.65 2.11
C ASP A 95 15.41 -2.40 1.26
N ARG A 96 16.42 -3.00 1.90
CA ARG A 96 17.40 -3.84 1.22
C ARG A 96 16.76 -5.09 0.62
N ALA A 97 15.93 -5.80 1.38
CA ALA A 97 15.22 -6.98 0.87
C ALA A 97 14.33 -6.66 -0.34
N LEU A 98 13.64 -5.52 -0.33
CA LEU A 98 12.88 -5.03 -1.49
C LEU A 98 13.77 -4.70 -2.68
N SER A 99 14.98 -4.17 -2.44
CA SER A 99 15.93 -3.82 -3.49
C SER A 99 16.55 -5.04 -4.16
N ASP A 100 16.72 -6.15 -3.42
CA ASP A 100 17.27 -7.41 -3.94
C ASP A 100 16.34 -8.07 -4.98
N ILE A 101 15.03 -7.82 -4.86
CA ILE A 101 14.00 -8.34 -5.77
C ILE A 101 13.22 -7.15 -6.37
N PRO A 102 13.78 -6.43 -7.36
CA PRO A 102 13.16 -5.20 -7.87
C PRO A 102 11.88 -5.49 -8.67
N ALA A 103 10.86 -4.65 -8.48
CA ALA A 103 9.54 -4.82 -9.10
C ALA A 103 9.58 -4.81 -10.63
N GLU A 104 10.42 -3.93 -11.22
CA GLU A 104 10.65 -3.85 -12.66
C GLU A 104 11.12 -5.19 -13.24
N ARG A 105 12.00 -5.88 -12.51
CA ARG A 105 12.52 -7.20 -12.93
C ARG A 105 11.48 -8.30 -12.81
N VAL A 106 10.59 -8.20 -11.82
CA VAL A 106 9.62 -9.25 -11.51
C VAL A 106 8.37 -9.16 -12.39
N TYR A 107 7.82 -7.96 -12.55
CA TYR A 107 6.56 -7.77 -13.27
C TYR A 107 6.74 -7.27 -14.71
N GLY A 108 7.91 -6.72 -15.06
CA GLY A 108 8.19 -6.15 -16.38
C GLY A 108 7.15 -5.09 -16.76
N ASP A 109 6.55 -5.25 -17.95
CA ASP A 109 5.56 -4.32 -18.49
C ASP A 109 4.38 -4.06 -17.55
N ALA A 110 3.97 -5.04 -16.74
CA ALA A 110 2.86 -4.88 -15.81
C ALA A 110 3.14 -3.82 -14.73
N TRP A 111 4.41 -3.59 -14.38
CA TRP A 111 4.81 -2.57 -13.41
C TRP A 111 4.66 -1.15 -13.96
N HIS A 112 4.97 -0.94 -15.25
CA HIS A 112 4.91 0.38 -15.87
C HIS A 112 3.50 0.98 -15.81
N TYR A 113 2.45 0.17 -15.96
CA TYR A 113 1.07 0.64 -15.81
C TYR A 113 0.74 1.11 -14.40
N CYS A 114 1.37 0.54 -13.38
CA CYS A 114 1.18 0.94 -11.99
C CYS A 114 1.98 2.21 -11.63
N GLN A 115 3.08 2.49 -12.36
CA GLN A 115 3.84 3.74 -12.25
C GLN A 115 3.16 4.93 -12.92
N VAL A 116 2.46 4.74 -14.05
CA VAL A 116 1.79 5.87 -14.75
C VAL A 116 0.62 6.42 -13.94
N ALA A 117 -0.05 5.59 -13.12
CA ALA A 117 -1.01 6.05 -12.12
C ALA A 117 -0.39 6.85 -10.95
N THR A 118 0.94 7.02 -10.93
CA THR A 118 1.71 7.76 -9.91
C THR A 118 2.46 8.98 -10.43
N GLY A 119 2.43 9.25 -11.75
CA GLY A 119 3.19 10.32 -12.41
C GLY A 119 2.36 11.49 -12.95
N GLY A 120 1.13 11.68 -12.45
CA GLY A 120 0.24 12.77 -12.87
C GLY A 120 0.47 14.08 -12.12
N GLU A 121 1.72 14.52 -11.97
CA GLU A 121 2.11 15.89 -11.63
C GLU A 121 3.58 16.07 -12.01
N SER A 122 3.83 16.35 -13.29
CA SER A 122 5.09 16.92 -13.76
C SER A 122 4.85 17.62 -15.10
N ALA A 123 5.06 18.94 -15.07
CA ALA A 123 4.88 19.99 -16.10
C ALA A 123 3.47 20.56 -16.25
#